data_AF-A0A1I8A3X6-F1
#
_entry.id   AF-A0A1I8A3X6-F1
#
_cell.length_a   1.000
_cell.length_b   1.000
_cell.length_c   1.000
_cell.angle_alpha   90.00
_cell.angle_beta   90.00
_cell.angle_gamma   90.00
#
_symmetry.space_group_name_H-M   'P 1'
#
loop_
_entity.id
_entity.type
_entity.pdbx_description
1 polymer ?
#
loop_
_entity_poly.entity_id
_entity_poly.type
_entity_poly.pdbx_seq_one_letter_code
_entity_poly.pdbx_strand_id
1 'polypeptide(L)'
;MAIWRISENGVENVAVTGLEESITAVQFAPGLSPEGKYIITAGLENGLVEIFSFDAATNVFESLQKLDRSTAHSRTIRRLRFRPVEGAWQSGAELKENKMCWELASCSDDRCVKVHRIEWEASSC
;
A
#
# COMPACT_ATOMS: atom_id res chain seq x y z
N MET A 1 -9.22 5.83 -7.03
CA MET A 1 -9.33 4.45 -6.53
C MET A 1 -10.70 4.25 -5.93
N ALA A 2 -11.29 3.06 -6.08
CA ALA A 2 -12.57 2.74 -5.48
C ALA A 2 -12.57 1.30 -4.95
N ILE A 3 -13.29 1.07 -3.84
CA ILE A 3 -13.58 -0.27 -3.31
C ILE A 3 -15.01 -0.61 -3.66
N TRP A 4 -15.21 -1.78 -4.24
CA TRP A 4 -16.51 -2.33 -4.57
C TRP A 4 -16.74 -3.59 -3.73
N ARG A 5 -17.94 -3.73 -3.17
CA ARG A 5 -18.38 -4.95 -2.49
C ARG A 5 -19.38 -5.66 -3.38
N ILE A 6 -19.14 -6.94 -3.62
CA ILE A 6 -20.04 -7.83 -4.36
C ILE A 6 -20.64 -8.78 -3.35
N SER A 7 -21.97 -8.83 -3.29
CA SER A 7 -22.73 -9.68 -2.38
C SER A 7 -23.94 -10.28 -3.11
N GLU A 8 -24.69 -11.16 -2.45
CA GLU A 8 -25.95 -11.70 -2.99
C GLU A 8 -26.97 -10.60 -3.33
N ASN A 9 -26.94 -9.48 -2.59
CA ASN A 9 -27.86 -8.35 -2.77
C ASN A 9 -27.43 -7.38 -3.88
N GLY A 10 -26.30 -7.64 -4.55
CA GLY A 10 -25.79 -6.83 -5.65
C GLY A 10 -24.39 -6.28 -5.44
N VAL A 11 -24.05 -5.28 -6.25
CA VAL A 11 -22.73 -4.64 -6.30
C VAL A 11 -22.85 -3.22 -5.76
N GLU A 12 -22.07 -2.92 -4.73
CA GLU A 12 -22.07 -1.64 -4.03
C GLU A 12 -20.70 -0.96 -4.18
N ASN A 13 -20.70 0.35 -4.46
CA ASN A 13 -19.52 1.17 -4.34
C ASN A 13 -19.36 1.59 -2.86
N VAL A 14 -18.38 1.00 -2.18
CA VAL A 14 -18.20 1.15 -0.73
C VAL A 14 -17.44 2.42 -0.37
N ALA A 15 -16.41 2.74 -1.14
CA ALA A 15 -15.56 3.89 -0.89
C ALA A 15 -14.87 4.35 -2.17
N VAL A 16 -14.62 5.66 -2.26
CA VAL A 16 -13.86 6.28 -3.35
C VAL A 16 -12.85 7.24 -2.76
N THR A 17 -11.65 7.22 -3.31
CA THR A 17 -10.64 8.26 -3.06
C THR A 17 -9.97 8.65 -4.37
N GLY A 18 -9.70 9.95 -4.54
CA GLY A 18 -9.04 10.52 -5.71
C GLY A 18 -7.61 10.95 -5.38
N LEU A 19 -6.73 10.92 -6.38
CA LEU A 19 -5.37 11.44 -6.28
C LEU A 19 -5.17 12.48 -7.39
N GLU A 20 -4.17 13.35 -7.21
CA GLU A 20 -3.84 14.41 -8.17
C GLU A 20 -3.42 13.86 -9.53
N GLU A 21 -2.94 12.62 -9.57
CA GLU A 21 -2.40 11.97 -10.76
C GLU A 21 -3.06 10.62 -11.02
N SER A 22 -3.03 10.19 -12.28
CA SER A 22 -3.59 8.90 -12.69
C SER A 22 -2.95 7.75 -11.91
N ILE A 23 -3.79 6.89 -11.34
CA ILE A 23 -3.36 5.65 -10.70
C ILE A 23 -3.17 4.59 -11.78
N THR A 24 -1.96 4.08 -11.91
CA THR A 24 -1.57 3.10 -12.96
C THR A 24 -1.28 1.72 -12.39
N ALA A 25 -1.07 1.60 -11.08
CA ALA A 25 -0.95 0.33 -10.37
C ALA A 25 -1.55 0.44 -8.97
N VAL A 26 -2.13 -0.65 -8.47
CA VAL A 26 -2.66 -0.75 -7.09
C VAL A 26 -2.35 -2.13 -6.53
N GLN A 27 -2.07 -2.22 -5.23
CA GLN A 27 -1.86 -3.50 -4.56
C GLN A 27 -2.18 -3.43 -3.07
N PHE A 28 -2.88 -4.45 -2.56
CA PHE A 28 -3.07 -4.71 -1.13
C PHE A 28 -1.84 -5.37 -0.52
N ALA A 29 -1.51 -4.99 0.70
CA ALA A 29 -0.58 -5.73 1.56
C ALA A 29 -1.09 -7.17 1.80
N PRO A 30 -0.21 -8.14 2.10
CA PRO A 30 -0.60 -9.54 2.32
C PRO A 30 -1.40 -9.77 3.61
N GLY A 31 -1.48 -8.78 4.50
CA GLY A 31 -2.18 -8.84 5.78
C GLY A 31 -2.84 -7.50 6.13
N LEU A 32 -3.51 -7.48 7.29
CA LEU A 32 -4.07 -6.27 7.88
C LEU A 32 -3.02 -5.57 8.76
N SER A 33 -3.20 -4.27 8.99
CA SER A 33 -2.45 -3.55 10.02
C SER A 33 -2.79 -4.09 11.42
N PRO A 34 -1.99 -3.77 12.46
CA PRO A 34 -2.31 -4.13 13.85
C PRO A 34 -3.69 -3.65 14.31
N GLU A 35 -4.19 -2.55 13.74
CA GLU A 35 -5.52 -1.99 14.00
C GLU A 35 -6.63 -2.65 13.17
N GLY A 36 -6.31 -3.70 12.40
CA GLY A 36 -7.28 -4.43 11.56
C GLY A 36 -7.66 -3.72 10.25
N LYS A 37 -6.91 -2.68 9.83
CA LYS A 37 -7.17 -1.95 8.59
C LYS A 37 -6.43 -2.59 7.42
N TYR A 38 -7.00 -2.51 6.22
CA TYR A 38 -6.28 -2.87 4.99
C TYR A 38 -5.22 -1.83 4.68
N ILE A 39 -4.07 -2.28 4.18
CA ILE A 39 -3.02 -1.39 3.67
C ILE A 39 -2.95 -1.53 2.15
N ILE A 40 -3.05 -0.39 1.46
CA ILE A 40 -3.17 -0.33 0.01
C ILE A 40 -2.13 0.64 -0.51
N THR A 41 -1.45 0.25 -1.58
CA THR A 41 -0.46 1.08 -2.27
C THR A 41 -0.97 1.44 -3.65
N ALA A 42 -0.80 2.71 -4.05
CA ALA A 42 -1.16 3.22 -5.36
C ALA A 42 0.09 3.78 -6.04
N GLY A 43 0.41 3.26 -7.22
CA GLY A 43 1.48 3.72 -8.08
C GLY A 43 0.92 4.66 -9.14
N LEU A 44 1.58 5.80 -9.33
CA LEU A 44 1.07 6.91 -10.13
C LEU A 44 1.81 7.04 -11.47
N GLU A 45 1.16 7.73 -12.41
CA GLU A 45 1.71 8.05 -13.73
C GLU A 45 3.00 8.86 -13.67
N ASN A 46 3.17 9.69 -12.64
CA ASN A 46 4.38 10.49 -12.42
C ASN A 46 5.49 9.75 -11.65
N GLY A 47 5.32 8.46 -11.33
CA GLY A 47 6.31 7.64 -10.63
C GLY A 47 6.29 7.66 -9.12
N LEU A 48 5.36 8.42 -8.51
CA LEU A 48 5.13 8.37 -7.07
C LEU A 48 4.38 7.11 -6.66
N VAL A 49 4.61 6.69 -5.42
CA VAL A 49 3.81 5.66 -4.74
C VAL A 49 3.22 6.30 -3.50
N GLU A 50 1.91 6.13 -3.31
CA GLU A 50 1.17 6.57 -2.14
C GLU A 50 0.60 5.36 -1.40
N ILE A 51 0.58 5.44 -0.06
CA ILE A 51 0.17 4.37 0.85
C ILE A 51 -1.05 4.85 1.62
N PHE A 52 -2.09 4.01 1.64
CA PHE A 52 -3.37 4.26 2.28
C PHE A 52 -3.69 3.16 3.28
N SER A 53 -4.41 3.53 4.34
CA SER A 53 -5.21 2.59 5.11
C SER A 53 -6.65 2.61 4.58
N PHE A 54 -7.32 1.47 4.66
CA PHE A 54 -8.75 1.37 4.43
C PHE A 54 -9.39 0.57 5.57
N ASP A 55 -10.27 1.23 6.30
CA ASP A 55 -11.05 0.61 7.36
C ASP A 55 -12.37 0.09 6.77
N ALA A 56 -12.54 -1.24 6.77
CA ALA A 56 -13.74 -1.87 6.22
C ALA A 56 -14.97 -1.76 7.14
N ALA A 57 -14.80 -1.40 8.42
CA ALA A 57 -15.92 -1.16 9.34
C ALA A 57 -16.53 0.23 9.11
N THR A 58 -15.69 1.24 8.88
CA THR A 58 -16.12 2.62 8.64
C THR A 58 -16.22 3.00 7.17
N ASN A 59 -15.67 2.17 6.27
CA ASN A 59 -15.53 2.42 4.83
C ASN A 59 -14.73 3.69 4.50
N VAL A 60 -13.74 4.03 5.32
CA VAL A 60 -12.94 5.25 5.18
C VAL A 60 -11.53 4.91 4.67
N PHE A 61 -11.07 5.70 3.70
CA PHE A 61 -9.67 5.76 3.31
C PHE A 61 -8.93 6.81 4.12
N GLU A 62 -7.72 6.49 4.59
CA GLU A 62 -6.80 7.46 5.18
C GLU A 62 -5.49 7.43 4.39
N SER A 63 -4.98 8.60 4.01
CA SER A 63 -3.64 8.72 3.43
C SER A 63 -2.61 8.61 4.54
N LEU A 64 -1.68 7.67 4.42
CA LEU A 64 -0.68 7.41 5.44
C LEU A 64 0.66 8.05 5.07
N GLN A 65 1.11 7.80 3.84
CA GLN A 65 2.42 8.26 3.40
C GLN A 65 2.52 8.34 1.88
N LYS A 66 3.38 9.25 1.43
CA LYS A 66 3.81 9.37 0.04
C LYS A 66 5.31 9.19 -0.01
N LEU A 67 5.80 8.36 -0.93
CA LEU A 67 7.25 8.23 -1.11
C LEU A 67 7.82 9.57 -1.59
N ASP A 68 8.89 10.01 -0.93
CA ASP A 68 9.58 11.24 -1.34
C ASP A 68 10.14 11.09 -2.76
N ARG A 69 10.17 12.20 -3.50
CA ARG A 69 10.65 12.25 -4.89
C ARG A 69 12.07 11.74 -5.04
N SER A 70 12.94 11.90 -4.03
CA SER A 70 14.31 11.38 -4.07
C SER A 70 14.37 9.84 -4.06
N THR A 71 13.33 9.19 -3.51
CA THR A 71 13.27 7.73 -3.35
C THR A 71 12.31 7.06 -4.34
N ALA A 72 11.35 7.81 -4.89
CA ALA A 72 10.33 7.35 -5.84
C ALA A 72 10.87 7.14 -7.26
N HIS A 73 10.09 6.52 -8.14
CA HIS A 73 10.43 6.43 -9.55
C HIS A 73 10.27 7.79 -10.24
N SER A 74 10.99 7.98 -11.35
CA SER A 74 10.93 9.22 -12.13
C SER A 74 9.86 9.21 -13.23
N ARG A 75 9.25 8.04 -13.47
CA ARG A 75 8.25 7.81 -14.53
C ARG A 75 7.17 6.84 -14.06
N THR A 76 6.14 6.67 -14.88
CA THR A 76 4.96 5.84 -14.64
C THR A 76 5.26 4.50 -13.98
N ILE A 77 4.59 4.24 -12.86
CA ILE A 77 4.61 2.93 -12.21
C ILE A 77 3.79 1.95 -13.06
N ARG A 78 4.37 0.81 -13.40
CA ARG A 78 3.71 -0.25 -14.19
C ARG A 78 3.18 -1.38 -13.32
N ARG A 79 3.81 -1.63 -12.17
CA ARG A 79 3.40 -2.70 -11.27
C ARG A 79 3.88 -2.44 -9.85
N LEU A 80 3.04 -2.83 -8.91
CA LEU A 80 3.33 -2.93 -7.48
C LEU A 80 3.10 -4.37 -7.04
N ARG A 81 4.01 -4.93 -6.25
CA ARG A 81 3.86 -6.27 -5.65
C ARG A 81 4.46 -6.30 -4.27
N PHE A 82 3.62 -6.57 -3.29
CA PHE A 82 4.11 -6.96 -1.98
C PHE A 82 4.73 -8.35 -2.02
N ARG A 83 5.71 -8.57 -1.15
CA ARG A 83 6.13 -9.91 -0.76
C ARG A 83 4.91 -10.68 -0.22
N PRO A 84 4.68 -11.94 -0.66
CA PRO A 84 3.48 -12.69 -0.27
C PRO A 84 3.40 -13.03 1.23
N VAL A 85 4.53 -12.99 1.94
CA VAL A 85 4.63 -13.29 3.36
C VAL A 85 5.15 -12.07 4.09
N GLU A 86 4.68 -11.88 5.32
CA GLU A 86 5.26 -10.93 6.24
C GLU A 86 6.72 -11.30 6.54
N GLY A 87 7.56 -10.29 6.70
CA GLY A 87 8.95 -10.51 7.07
C GLY A 87 9.90 -9.46 6.51
N ALA A 88 11.10 -9.45 7.08
CA ALA A 88 12.19 -8.59 6.67
C ALA A 88 13.27 -9.40 5.92
N TRP A 89 13.85 -8.80 4.89
CA TRP A 89 15.01 -9.29 4.15
C TRP A 89 16.28 -9.39 5.01
N GLN A 90 16.29 -8.72 6.16
CA GLN A 90 17.29 -8.91 7.21
C GLN A 90 16.79 -9.90 8.25
N SER A 91 17.17 -11.16 8.06
CA SER A 91 16.99 -12.22 9.04
C SER A 91 17.85 -11.91 10.27
N GLY A 92 17.23 -11.59 11.41
CA GLY A 92 17.94 -11.34 12.68
C GLY A 92 17.50 -10.09 13.45
N ALA A 93 16.71 -9.20 12.85
CA ALA A 93 15.97 -8.20 13.63
C ALA A 93 14.76 -8.91 14.23
N GLU A 94 14.76 -9.18 15.53
CA GLU A 94 13.56 -9.54 16.27
C GLU A 94 12.50 -8.47 15.96
N LEU A 95 11.50 -8.82 15.14
CA LEU A 95 10.32 -7.98 15.01
C LEU A 95 9.68 -7.97 16.39
N LYS A 96 9.80 -6.84 17.09
CA LYS A 96 9.12 -6.63 18.38
C LYS A 96 7.64 -6.99 18.22
N GLU A 97 7.02 -7.49 19.28
CA GLU A 97 5.66 -8.07 19.32
C GLU A 97 4.49 -7.17 18.81
N ASN A 98 4.77 -6.01 18.21
CA ASN A 98 3.75 -5.11 17.68
C ASN A 98 4.17 -4.35 16.40
N LYS A 99 5.19 -4.87 15.69
CA LYS A 99 5.74 -4.23 14.49
C LYS A 99 5.48 -5.09 13.25
N MET A 100 4.70 -4.55 12.33
CA MET A 100 4.46 -5.17 11.03
C MET A 100 5.49 -4.68 10.02
N CYS A 101 5.98 -5.60 9.21
CA CYS A 101 6.97 -5.32 8.18
C CYS A 101 6.52 -5.96 6.86
N TRP A 102 6.35 -5.12 5.85
CA TRP A 102 6.09 -5.55 4.49
C TRP A 102 7.15 -5.00 3.54
N GLU A 103 7.30 -5.69 2.42
CA GLU A 103 8.24 -5.33 1.38
C GLU A 103 7.47 -5.15 0.08
N LEU A 104 7.64 -3.99 -0.54
CA LEU A 104 6.98 -3.62 -1.78
C LEU A 104 8.00 -3.51 -2.89
N ALA A 105 7.87 -4.36 -3.90
CA ALA A 105 8.56 -4.20 -5.17
C ALA A 105 7.72 -3.33 -6.11
N SER A 106 8.36 -2.36 -6.75
CA SER A 106 7.77 -1.48 -7.76
C SER A 106 8.62 -1.50 -9.03
N CYS A 107 7.97 -1.45 -10.19
CA CYS A 107 8.66 -1.26 -11.47
C CYS A 107 8.04 -0.12 -12.27
N SER A 108 8.88 0.54 -13.07
CA SER A 108 8.52 1.78 -13.78
C SER A 108 9.16 1.85 -15.16
N ASP A 109 8.62 2.76 -15.98
CA ASP A 109 9.18 3.16 -17.27
C ASP A 109 10.53 3.90 -17.15
N ASP A 110 11.01 4.16 -15.93
CA ASP A 110 12.38 4.63 -15.66
C ASP A 110 13.43 3.51 -15.69
N ARG A 111 13.02 2.30 -16.10
CA ARG A 111 13.87 1.10 -16.25
C ARG A 111 14.43 0.58 -14.92
N CYS A 112 13.90 1.03 -13.79
CA CYS A 112 14.28 0.54 -12.48
C CYS A 112 13.22 -0.42 -11.90
N VAL A 113 13.69 -1.33 -11.06
CA VAL A 113 12.88 -2.00 -10.04
C VAL A 113 13.37 -1.49 -8.69
N LYS A 114 12.46 -1.02 -7.85
CA LYS A 114 12.77 -0.57 -6.48
C LYS A 114 12.05 -1.44 -5.48
N VAL A 115 12.75 -1.79 -4.39
CA VAL A 115 12.19 -2.55 -3.27
C VAL A 115 12.24 -1.67 -2.04
N HIS A 116 11.07 -1.37 -1.49
CA HIS A 116 10.91 -0.56 -0.29
C HIS A 116 10.44 -1.44 0.87
N ARG A 117 11.02 -1.21 2.05
CA ARG A 117 10.48 -1.76 3.29
C ARG A 117 9.48 -0.77 3.86
N ILE A 118 8.30 -1.27 4.22
CA ILE A 118 7.23 -0.52 4.87
C ILE A 118 7.10 -1.10 6.27
N GLU A 119 7.42 -0.28 7.26
CA GLU A 119 7.34 -0.63 8.68
C GLU A 119 6.14 0.09 9.29
N TRP A 120 5.33 -0.65 10.04
CA TRP A 120 4.18 -0.13 10.74
C TRP A 120 4.28 -0.49 12.22
N GLU A 121 4.11 0.50 13.08
CA GLU A 121 4.07 0.32 14.52
C GLU A 121 2.67 0.67 15.01
N ALA A 122 2.06 -0.21 15.79
CA ALA A 122 0.79 0.09 16.41
C ALA A 122 0.93 1.35 17.27
N SER A 123 0.02 2.30 17.14
CA SER A 123 -0.01 3.45 18.03
C SER A 123 -0.28 2.95 19.45
N SER A 124 0.67 3.17 20.37
CA SER A 124 0.45 2.88 21.79
C SER A 124 -0.72 3.73 22.30
N CYS A 125 -1.83 3.06 22.64
CA CYS A 125 -2.98 3.65 23.32
C CYS A 125 -2.58 4.27 24.67
#